data_AF-A0A508SZD4-F1
#
_entry.id   AF-A0A508SZD4-F1
#
_cell.length_a   1.000
_cell.length_b   1.000
_cell.length_c   1.000
_cell.angle_alpha   90.00
_cell.angle_beta   90.00
_cell.angle_gamma   90.00
#
_symmetry.space_group_name_H-M   'P 1'
#
loop_
_entity.id
_entity.type
_entity.pdbx_description
1 polymer ?
#
loop_
_entity_poly.entity_id
_entity_poly.type
_entity_poly.pdbx_seq_one_letter_code
_entity_poly.pdbx_strand_id
1 'polypeptide(L)'
;MAKIWIYTDTSKIVGDPEHLRVFATNHTAQVWFKKNDPEGVAFAYEIILGPRYVAKTFLVLAVLLLGVADLYTTNTILNLGLGELNPFMHVAQTWLGPWWLIPKLGLTYFMMFLLWRSNNPYNIAIVAAFCCTPVLNNLLIIAGTS
;
A
#
# COMPACT_ATOMS: atom_id res chain seq x y z
N MET A 1 -6.21 15.94 -7.50
CA MET A 1 -5.46 15.71 -6.24
C MET A 1 -5.88 16.75 -5.24
N ALA A 2 -6.01 16.40 -3.96
CA ALA A 2 -6.39 17.36 -2.92
C ALA A 2 -5.21 18.31 -2.65
N LYS A 3 -5.51 19.61 -2.59
CA LYS A 3 -4.53 20.67 -2.34
C LYS A 3 -4.98 21.47 -1.13
N ILE A 4 -4.04 21.85 -0.28
CA ILE A 4 -4.24 22.86 0.76
C ILE A 4 -3.51 24.13 0.36
N TRP A 5 -4.02 25.26 0.81
CA TRP A 5 -3.45 26.57 0.53
C TRP A 5 -2.92 27.14 1.83
N ILE A 6 -1.64 27.49 1.87
CA ILE A 6 -0.99 28.02 3.07
C ILE A 6 -0.58 29.46 2.79
N TYR A 7 -1.03 30.36 3.65
CA TYR A 7 -0.65 31.77 3.70
C TYR A 7 0.23 31.99 4.93
N THR A 8 1.30 32.76 4.76
CA THR A 8 2.21 33.15 5.82
C THR A 8 2.22 34.66 5.94
N ASP A 9 1.87 35.18 7.12
CA ASP A 9 1.95 36.60 7.41
C ASP A 9 3.34 36.95 7.93
N THR A 10 4.14 37.61 7.10
CA THR A 10 5.51 38.01 7.41
C THR A 10 5.59 39.18 8.39
N SER A 11 4.47 39.87 8.66
CA SER A 11 4.42 40.92 9.69
C SER A 11 4.34 40.35 11.11
N LYS A 12 3.97 39.07 11.25
CA LYS A 12 3.82 38.38 12.54
C LYS A 12 5.07 37.55 12.86
N ILE A 13 5.36 37.42 14.15
CA ILE A 13 6.45 36.58 14.65
C ILE A 13 6.12 35.09 14.52
N VAL A 14 7.15 34.29 14.27
CA VAL A 14 7.03 32.82 14.25
C VAL A 14 6.54 32.33 15.61
N GLY A 15 5.41 31.63 15.63
CA GLY A 15 4.73 31.19 16.86
C GLY A 15 3.44 31.95 17.18
N ASP A 16 3.17 33.08 16.50
CA ASP A 16 1.86 33.74 16.56
C ASP A 16 0.80 32.84 15.86
N PRO A 17 -0.37 32.59 16.49
CA PRO A 17 -1.46 31.85 15.87
C PRO A 17 -1.93 32.42 14.51
N GLU A 18 -1.71 33.72 14.27
CA GLU A 18 -2.07 34.39 13.02
C GLU A 18 -0.96 34.37 11.97
N HIS A 19 0.25 33.92 12.32
CA HIS A 19 1.40 33.86 11.40
C HIS A 19 1.16 32.90 10.22
N LEU A 20 0.37 31.84 10.43
CA LEU A 20 0.04 30.86 9.40
C LEU A 20 -1.47 30.66 9.31
N ARG A 21 -2.01 30.74 8.09
CA ARG A 21 -3.39 30.33 7.80
C ARG A 21 -3.43 29.25 6.75
N VAL A 22 -4.28 28.27 6.99
CA VAL A 22 -4.51 27.14 6.07
C VAL A 22 -5.93 27.22 5.54
N PHE A 23 -6.06 27.15 4.22
CA PHE A 23 -7.34 27.15 3.51
C PHE A 23 -7.52 25.85 2.73
N ALA A 24 -8.75 25.33 2.73
CA ALA A 24 -9.09 24.12 1.99
C ALA A 24 -9.20 24.36 0.47
N THR A 25 -9.52 25.58 0.04
CA THR A 25 -9.70 25.91 -1.38
C THR A 25 -9.07 27.26 -1.73
N ASN A 26 -8.68 27.43 -3.00
CA ASN A 26 -8.20 28.72 -3.52
C ASN A 26 -9.26 29.82 -3.33
N HIS A 27 -10.53 29.49 -3.58
CA HIS A 27 -11.63 30.43 -3.45
C HIS A 27 -11.78 30.96 -2.01
N THR A 28 -11.66 30.09 -1.00
CA THR A 28 -11.70 30.54 0.40
C THR A 28 -10.51 31.43 0.76
N ALA A 29 -9.32 31.13 0.25
CA ALA A 29 -8.15 31.99 0.42
C ALA A 29 -8.38 33.38 -0.21
N GLN A 30 -8.85 33.44 -1.47
CA GLN A 30 -9.09 34.73 -2.16
C GLN A 30 -10.18 35.58 -1.51
N VAL A 31 -11.27 34.98 -1.05
CA VAL A 31 -12.33 35.72 -0.33
C VAL A 31 -11.78 36.30 0.97
N TRP A 32 -10.90 35.57 1.66
CA TRP A 32 -10.25 36.06 2.87
C TRP A 32 -9.27 37.19 2.57
N PHE A 33 -8.44 37.07 1.53
CA PHE A 33 -7.49 38.11 1.10
C PHE A 33 -8.16 39.44 0.79
N LYS A 34 -9.26 39.42 0.02
CA LYS A 34 -10.02 40.65 -0.30
C LYS A 34 -10.43 41.47 0.93
N LYS A 35 -10.59 40.83 2.09
CA LYS A 35 -11.04 41.49 3.32
C LYS A 35 -9.91 41.83 4.29
N ASN A 36 -8.87 41.00 4.36
CA ASN A 36 -7.87 41.08 5.43
C ASN A 36 -6.47 41.46 4.92
N ASP A 37 -6.10 40.99 3.73
CA ASP A 37 -4.82 41.30 3.11
C ASP A 37 -4.96 41.19 1.58
N PRO A 38 -5.25 42.32 0.89
CA PRO A 38 -5.49 42.33 -0.55
C PRO A 38 -4.27 41.94 -1.38
N GLU A 39 -3.06 42.06 -0.83
CA GLU A 39 -1.79 41.72 -1.49
C GLU A 39 -1.26 40.34 -1.06
N GLY A 40 -1.93 39.68 -0.11
CA GLY A 40 -1.56 38.39 0.43
C GLY A 40 -1.56 37.26 -0.61
N VAL A 41 -0.56 36.38 -0.53
CA VAL A 41 -0.40 35.23 -1.44
C VAL A 41 -0.42 33.92 -0.66
N ALA A 42 -1.30 33.00 -1.05
CA ALA A 42 -1.28 31.62 -0.56
C ALA A 42 -0.61 30.69 -1.58
N PHE A 43 0.21 29.76 -1.09
CA PHE A 43 0.84 28.73 -1.90
C PHE A 43 0.07 27.42 -1.80
N ALA A 44 -0.10 26.74 -2.93
CA ALA A 44 -0.78 25.46 -2.99
C ALA A 44 0.20 24.31 -2.69
N TYR A 45 -0.12 23.51 -1.68
CA TYR A 45 0.59 22.28 -1.34
C TYR A 45 -0.26 21.07 -1.66
N GLU A 46 0.35 20.09 -2.33
CA GLU A 46 -0.33 18.82 -2.61
C GLU A 46 -0.36 17.95 -1.35
N ILE A 47 -1.54 17.45 -1.01
CA ILE A 47 -1.69 16.50 0.10
C ILE A 47 -1.19 15.14 -0.38
N ILE A 48 -0.03 14.74 0.14
CA ILE A 48 0.61 13.46 -0.20
C ILE A 48 -0.19 12.28 0.38
N LEU A 49 -0.76 12.43 1.59
CA LEU A 49 -1.49 11.35 2.27
C LEU A 49 -3.00 11.38 1.96
N GLY A 50 -3.36 11.11 0.71
CA GLY A 50 -4.76 11.05 0.27
C GLY A 50 -5.46 9.69 0.52
N PRO A 51 -6.79 9.60 0.37
CA PRO A 51 -7.57 8.35 0.52
C PRO A 51 -7.04 7.19 -0.33
N ARG A 52 -6.48 7.53 -1.49
CA ARG A 52 -5.81 6.59 -2.40
C ARG A 52 -4.59 5.92 -1.78
N TYR A 53 -3.78 6.66 -1.01
CA TYR A 53 -2.62 6.11 -0.31
C TYR A 53 -3.02 5.24 0.88
N VAL A 54 -4.10 5.61 1.57
CA VAL A 54 -4.70 4.77 2.63
C VAL A 54 -5.17 3.44 2.04
N ALA A 55 -5.93 3.46 0.94
CA ALA A 55 -6.37 2.26 0.24
C ALA A 55 -5.19 1.40 -0.23
N LYS A 56 -4.14 2.01 -0.81
CA LYS A 56 -2.91 1.30 -1.18
C LYS A 56 -2.23 0.67 0.03
N THR A 57 -2.16 1.37 1.14
CA THR A 57 -1.54 0.86 2.38
C THR A 57 -2.30 -0.37 2.88
N PHE A 58 -3.63 -0.31 2.93
CA PHE A 58 -4.46 -1.47 3.27
C PHE A 58 -4.25 -2.64 2.32
N LEU A 59 -4.16 -2.39 1.01
CA LEU A 59 -3.89 -3.44 0.03
C LEU A 59 -2.50 -4.07 0.19
N VAL A 60 -1.46 -3.27 0.46
CA VAL A 60 -0.11 -3.79 0.74
C VAL A 60 -0.13 -4.66 2.01
N LEU A 61 -0.82 -4.22 3.06
CA LEU A 61 -0.98 -5.01 4.29
C LEU A 61 -1.74 -6.31 4.04
N ALA A 62 -2.81 -6.28 3.23
CA ALA A 62 -3.55 -7.47 2.84
C ALA A 62 -2.67 -8.46 2.05
N VAL A 63 -1.86 -7.97 1.11
CA VAL A 63 -0.91 -8.80 0.36
C VAL A 63 0.14 -9.41 1.29
N LEU A 64 0.64 -8.66 2.27
CA LEU A 64 1.57 -9.19 3.26
C LEU A 64 0.92 -10.31 4.10
N LEU A 65 -0.32 -10.11 4.57
CA LEU A 65 -1.06 -11.12 5.31
C LEU A 65 -1.31 -12.38 4.46
N LEU A 66 -1.66 -12.22 3.19
CA LEU A 66 -1.81 -13.33 2.25
C LEU A 66 -0.48 -14.06 2.03
N GLY A 67 0.64 -13.36 1.90
CA GLY A 67 1.96 -13.97 1.79
C GLY A 67 2.36 -14.76 3.04
N VAL A 68 2.03 -14.27 4.23
CA VAL A 68 2.24 -15.00 5.49
C VAL A 68 1.34 -16.24 5.56
N ALA A 69 0.07 -16.12 5.16
CA ALA A 69 -0.85 -17.25 5.10
C ALA A 69 -0.39 -18.32 4.09
N ASP A 70 0.13 -17.90 2.93
CA ASP A 70 0.71 -18.80 1.93
C ASP A 70 1.89 -19.60 2.52
N LEU A 71 2.82 -18.93 3.20
CA LEU A 71 3.95 -19.59 3.87
C LEU A 71 3.49 -20.61 4.91
N TYR A 72 2.52 -20.24 5.74
CA TYR A 72 1.99 -21.10 6.79
C TYR A 72 1.26 -22.33 6.22
N THR A 73 0.41 -22.11 5.23
CA THR A 73 -0.36 -23.20 4.58
C THR A 73 0.56 -24.17 3.84
N THR A 74 1.58 -23.68 3.14
CA THR A 74 2.61 -24.53 2.53
C THR A 74 3.38 -25.34 3.57
N ASN A 75 3.82 -24.71 4.66
CA ASN A 75 4.53 -25.43 5.72
C ASN A 75 3.65 -26.54 6.33
N THR A 76 2.34 -26.27 6.46
CA THR A 76 1.36 -27.26 6.93
C THR A 76 1.22 -28.43 5.95
N ILE A 77 1.09 -28.15 4.65
CA ILE A 77 1.01 -29.18 3.59
C ILE A 77 2.26 -30.07 3.60
N LEU A 78 3.44 -29.47 3.73
CA LEU A 78 4.71 -30.22 3.79
C LEU A 78 4.81 -31.10 5.05
N ASN A 79 4.36 -30.60 6.20
CA ASN A 79 4.32 -31.41 7.44
C ASN A 79 3.36 -32.60 7.33
N LEU A 80 2.31 -32.49 6.51
CA LEU A 80 1.38 -33.58 6.21
C LEU A 80 1.94 -34.59 5.19
N GLY A 81 3.17 -34.39 4.68
CA GLY A 81 3.78 -35.25 3.66
C GLY A 81 3.16 -35.10 2.27
N LEU A 82 2.36 -34.04 2.06
CA LEU A 82 1.71 -33.75 0.79
C LEU A 82 2.60 -32.85 -0.07
N GLY A 83 2.55 -33.06 -1.39
CA GLY A 83 3.20 -32.19 -2.36
C GLY A 83 2.37 -30.94 -2.64
N GLU A 84 3.01 -29.78 -2.73
CA GLU A 84 2.35 -28.55 -3.15
C GLU A 84 2.10 -28.60 -4.67
N LEU A 85 0.85 -28.43 -5.12
CA LEU A 85 0.49 -28.49 -6.55
C LEU A 85 1.15 -27.42 -7.43
N ASN A 86 1.86 -26.45 -6.83
CA ASN A 86 2.52 -25.38 -7.56
C ASN A 86 3.88 -25.86 -8.11
N PRO A 87 4.06 -25.97 -9.45
CA PRO A 87 5.30 -26.46 -10.05
C PRO A 87 6.51 -25.59 -9.71
N PHE A 88 6.32 -24.29 -9.46
CA PHE A 88 7.41 -23.40 -9.01
C PHE A 88 7.95 -23.79 -7.64
N MET A 89 7.09 -24.31 -6.76
CA MET A 89 7.48 -24.72 -5.42
C MET A 89 8.25 -26.03 -5.42
N HIS A 90 7.91 -26.96 -6.32
CA HIS A 90 8.75 -28.14 -6.57
C HIS A 90 10.15 -27.77 -7.04
N VAL A 91 10.28 -26.81 -7.95
CA VAL A 91 11.58 -26.32 -8.43
C VAL A 91 12.35 -25.62 -7.30
N ALA A 92 11.68 -24.75 -6.54
CA ALA A 92 12.31 -24.05 -5.42
C ALA A 92 12.79 -25.03 -4.32
N GLN A 93 12.00 -26.04 -3.98
CA GLN A 93 12.36 -27.05 -2.98
C GLN A 93 13.50 -27.96 -3.44
N THR A 94 13.52 -28.35 -4.72
CA THR A 94 14.61 -29.17 -5.27
C THR A 94 15.93 -28.42 -5.35
N TRP A 95 15.89 -27.11 -5.62
CA TRP A 95 17.11 -26.29 -5.77
C TRP A 95 17.61 -25.69 -4.46
N LEU A 96 16.71 -25.30 -3.55
CA LEU A 96 17.05 -24.53 -2.35
C LEU A 96 16.84 -25.31 -1.05
N GLY A 97 16.23 -26.49 -1.13
CA GLY A 97 15.96 -27.32 0.04
C GLY A 97 15.18 -26.53 1.10
N PRO A 98 15.63 -26.50 2.38
CA PRO A 98 14.96 -25.75 3.46
C PRO A 98 14.86 -24.24 3.23
N TRP A 99 15.66 -23.68 2.32
CA TRP A 99 15.68 -22.25 2.03
C TRP A 99 14.58 -21.79 1.06
N TRP A 100 13.63 -22.67 0.69
CA TRP A 100 12.49 -22.37 -0.18
C TRP A 100 11.62 -21.19 0.31
N LEU A 101 11.66 -20.89 1.60
CA LEU A 101 10.97 -19.75 2.22
C LEU A 101 11.46 -18.40 1.68
N ILE A 102 12.76 -18.29 1.33
CA ILE A 102 13.36 -17.04 0.86
C ILE A 102 12.76 -16.59 -0.49
N PRO A 103 12.70 -17.43 -1.54
CA PRO A 103 12.04 -17.08 -2.79
C PRO A 103 10.58 -16.66 -2.61
N LYS A 104 9.83 -17.32 -1.72
CA LYS A 104 8.43 -17.00 -1.47
C LYS A 104 8.27 -15.62 -0.83
N LEU A 105 9.04 -15.35 0.22
CA LEU A 105 9.10 -14.02 0.82
C LEU A 105 9.54 -12.96 -0.20
N GLY A 106 10.56 -13.26 -1.00
CA GLY A 106 11.03 -12.39 -2.08
C GLY A 106 9.93 -12.07 -3.09
N LEU A 107 9.13 -13.06 -3.50
CA LEU A 107 7.99 -12.85 -4.38
C LEU A 107 6.91 -11.98 -3.72
N THR A 108 6.57 -12.21 -2.45
CA THR A 108 5.62 -11.37 -1.71
C THR A 108 6.09 -9.91 -1.68
N TYR A 109 7.36 -9.66 -1.33
CA TYR A 109 7.95 -8.32 -1.33
C TYR A 109 7.94 -7.69 -2.73
N PHE A 110 8.25 -8.47 -3.76
CA PHE A 110 8.20 -8.01 -5.15
C PHE A 110 6.78 -7.60 -5.56
N MET A 111 5.76 -8.38 -5.19
CA MET A 111 4.36 -8.05 -5.44
C MET A 111 3.91 -6.80 -4.69
N MET A 112 4.30 -6.65 -3.42
CA MET A 112 4.05 -5.42 -2.64
C MET A 112 4.67 -4.20 -3.32
N PHE A 113 5.90 -4.32 -3.83
CA PHE A 113 6.58 -3.26 -4.58
C PHE A 113 5.84 -2.88 -5.88
N LEU A 114 5.40 -3.87 -6.67
CA LEU A 114 4.63 -3.63 -7.88
C LEU A 114 3.28 -2.95 -7.59
N LEU A 115 2.59 -3.40 -6.53
CA LEU A 115 1.33 -2.81 -6.09
C LEU A 115 1.52 -1.34 -5.68
N TRP A 116 2.58 -1.06 -4.92
CA TRP A 116 2.89 0.28 -4.47
C TRP A 116 3.20 1.23 -5.63
N ARG A 117 4.05 0.78 -6.57
CA ARG A 117 4.46 1.54 -7.75
C ARG A 117 3.31 1.76 -8.74
N SER A 118 2.37 0.83 -8.83
CA SER A 118 1.27 0.93 -9.79
C SER A 118 0.25 2.00 -9.41
N ASN A 119 -0.16 2.79 -10.40
CA ASN A 119 -1.27 3.74 -10.26
C ASN A 119 -2.53 3.31 -11.03
N ASN A 120 -2.49 2.16 -11.70
CA ASN A 120 -3.61 1.62 -12.45
C ASN A 120 -4.36 0.58 -11.61
N PRO A 121 -5.68 0.72 -11.38
CA PRO A 121 -6.48 -0.23 -10.62
C PRO A 121 -6.46 -1.64 -11.22
N TYR A 122 -6.37 -1.78 -12.53
CA TYR A 122 -6.30 -3.08 -13.20
C TYR A 122 -5.03 -3.86 -12.81
N ASN A 123 -3.87 -3.21 -12.83
CA ASN A 123 -2.60 -3.81 -12.42
C ASN A 123 -2.63 -4.18 -10.93
N ILE A 124 -3.26 -3.36 -10.09
CA ILE A 124 -3.43 -3.66 -8.65
C ILE A 124 -4.28 -4.92 -8.46
N ALA A 125 -5.37 -5.05 -9.20
CA ALA A 125 -6.25 -6.22 -9.14
C ALA A 125 -5.53 -7.50 -9.59
N ILE A 126 -4.71 -7.43 -10.65
CA ILE A 126 -3.89 -8.56 -11.09
C ILE A 126 -2.93 -9.00 -9.99
N VAL A 127 -2.19 -8.06 -9.38
CA VAL A 127 -1.25 -8.39 -8.30
C VAL A 127 -1.97 -9.03 -7.11
N ALA A 128 -3.12 -8.49 -6.72
CA ALA A 128 -3.93 -9.06 -5.65
C ALA A 128 -4.41 -10.48 -5.99
N ALA A 129 -4.92 -10.71 -7.20
CA ALA A 129 -5.37 -12.03 -7.65
C ALA A 129 -4.24 -13.05 -7.62
N PHE A 130 -3.05 -12.70 -8.14
CA PHE A 130 -1.87 -13.56 -8.11
C PHE A 130 -1.42 -13.92 -6.69
N CYS A 131 -1.59 -13.01 -5.72
CA CYS A 131 -1.26 -13.30 -4.32
C CYS A 131 -2.31 -14.19 -3.64
N CYS A 132 -3.58 -14.13 -4.05
CA CYS A 132 -4.65 -14.96 -3.50
C CYS A 132 -4.64 -16.41 -4.00
N THR A 133 -4.25 -16.64 -5.26
CA THR A 133 -4.35 -17.97 -5.89
C THR A 133 -3.60 -19.07 -5.12
N PRO A 134 -2.34 -18.89 -4.66
CA PRO A 134 -1.62 -19.92 -3.92
C PRO A 134 -2.28 -20.24 -2.58
N VAL A 135 -2.71 -19.21 -1.85
CA VAL A 135 -3.38 -19.36 -0.54
C VAL A 135 -4.68 -20.16 -0.68
N LEU A 136 -5.51 -19.82 -1.66
CA LEU A 136 -6.78 -20.53 -1.91
C LEU A 136 -6.54 -21.98 -2.31
N ASN A 137 -5.57 -22.23 -3.19
CA ASN A 137 -5.20 -23.59 -3.58
C ASN A 137 -4.73 -24.42 -2.38
N ASN A 138 -3.87 -23.86 -1.53
CA ASN A 138 -3.35 -24.56 -0.36
C ASN A 138 -4.44 -24.83 0.69
N LEU A 139 -5.36 -23.88 0.89
CA LEU A 139 -6.53 -24.09 1.75
C LEU A 139 -7.44 -25.20 1.24
N LEU A 140 -7.66 -25.31 -0.07
CA LEU A 140 -8.45 -26.40 -0.67
C LEU A 140 -7.80 -27.76 -0.45
N ILE A 141 -6.47 -27.86 -0.57
CA ILE A 141 -5.73 -29.09 -0.28
C ILE A 141 -5.90 -29.48 1.18
N ILE A 142 -5.75 -28.53 2.11
CA ILE A 142 -5.89 -28.77 3.56
C ILE A 142 -7.34 -29.16 3.91
N ALA A 143 -8.34 -28.52 3.31
CA ALA A 143 -9.75 -28.86 3.55
C ALA A 143 -10.13 -30.23 2.96
N GLY A 144 -9.43 -30.69 1.92
CA GLY A 144 -9.63 -32.01 1.33
C GLY A 144 -8.95 -33.16 2.08
N THR A 145 -8.16 -32.87 3.12
CA THR A 145 -7.45 -33.89 3.92
C THR A 145 -8.08 -34.14 5.29
N SER A 146 -9.07 -33.33 5.67
CA SER A 146 -9.99 -33.53 6.81
C SER A 146 -11.23 -34.30 6.39
#